data_AF-A0A7W1L614-F1
#
_entry.id   AF-A0A7W1L614-F1
#
_cell.length_a   1.000
_cell.length_b   1.000
_cell.length_c   1.000
_cell.angle_alpha   90.00
_cell.angle_beta   90.00
_cell.angle_gamma   90.00
#
_symmetry.space_group_name_H-M   'P 1'
#
loop_
_entity.id
_entity.type
_entity.pdbx_description
1 polymer ?
#
loop_
_entity_poly.entity_id
_entity_poly.type
_entity_poly.pdbx_seq_one_letter_code
_entity_poly.pdbx_strand_id
1 'polypeptide(L)'
;CTFCAGGPEKDTSEAEFKKYGRNRLAEGKLPACAEMCSTKALLGGDGDVIADIYRTRVTTRGKAGDVWGWATAYGRPDQKPAAQPVPGPVPAPGGKS
;
A
#
# COMPACT_ATOMS: atom_id res chain seq x y z
N CYS A 1 13.90 -8.79 -10.15
CA CYS A 1 14.56 -7.55 -9.72
C CYS A 1 14.73 -7.67 -8.22
N THR A 2 15.96 -7.51 -7.73
CA THR A 2 16.36 -7.64 -6.31
C THR A 2 15.86 -6.51 -5.42
N PHE A 3 15.08 -5.55 -5.93
CA PHE A 3 14.58 -4.43 -5.13
C PHE A 3 13.57 -4.84 -4.06
N CYS A 4 12.57 -5.66 -4.39
CA CYS A 4 11.59 -6.14 -3.41
C CYS A 4 11.92 -7.51 -2.83
N ALA A 5 12.83 -8.25 -3.47
CA ALA A 5 13.10 -9.65 -3.17
C ALA A 5 14.61 -9.94 -3.12
N GLY A 6 15.44 -8.92 -2.83
CA GLY A 6 16.88 -9.10 -2.65
C GLY A 6 17.19 -9.72 -1.30
N GLY A 7 18.27 -10.51 -1.24
CA GLY A 7 18.78 -11.12 -0.02
C GLY A 7 20.06 -10.46 0.50
N PRO A 8 20.59 -10.92 1.64
CA PRO A 8 21.83 -10.40 2.24
C PRO A 8 23.12 -10.84 1.53
N GLU A 9 23.01 -11.67 0.49
CA GLU A 9 24.13 -12.15 -0.31
C GLU A 9 24.89 -11.00 -0.96
N LYS A 10 26.18 -11.20 -1.17
CA LYS A 10 27.01 -10.20 -1.83
C LYS A 10 26.48 -9.93 -3.25
N ASP A 11 26.34 -8.66 -3.57
CA ASP A 11 25.97 -8.20 -4.91
C ASP A 11 26.80 -8.89 -5.99
N THR A 12 26.14 -9.27 -7.07
CA THR A 12 26.73 -9.92 -8.26
C THR A 12 27.39 -11.28 -8.01
N SER A 13 27.14 -11.90 -6.85
CA SER A 13 27.60 -13.26 -6.59
C SER A 13 26.74 -14.29 -7.31
N GLU A 14 27.31 -15.46 -7.60
CA GLU A 14 26.56 -16.58 -8.18
C GLU A 14 25.41 -17.03 -7.27
N ALA A 15 25.63 -17.00 -5.95
CA ALA A 15 24.63 -17.36 -4.96
C ALA A 15 23.42 -16.40 -4.98
N GLU A 16 23.68 -15.09 -5.08
CA GLU A 16 22.65 -14.08 -5.23
C GLU A 16 21.88 -14.28 -6.55
N PHE A 17 22.60 -14.41 -7.67
CA PHE A 17 21.99 -14.58 -8.99
C PHE A 17 21.11 -15.83 -9.05
N LYS A 18 21.56 -16.93 -8.44
CA LYS A 18 20.80 -18.19 -8.39
C LYS A 18 19.52 -18.07 -7.54
N LYS A 19 19.55 -17.29 -6.46
CA LYS A 19 18.41 -17.14 -5.53
C LYS A 19 17.41 -16.08 -5.97
N TYR A 20 17.89 -14.92 -6.41
CA TYR A 20 17.07 -13.72 -6.62
C TYR A 20 17.10 -13.22 -8.06
N GLY A 21 17.90 -13.85 -8.91
CA GLY A 21 18.10 -13.46 -10.30
C GLY A 21 18.96 -12.21 -10.41
N ARG A 22 18.75 -11.46 -11.49
CA ARG A 22 19.57 -10.30 -11.83
C ARG A 22 19.34 -9.13 -10.86
N ASN A 23 20.44 -8.62 -10.31
CA ASN A 23 20.47 -7.43 -9.48
C ASN A 23 20.57 -6.15 -10.32
N ARG A 24 19.42 -5.61 -10.73
CA ARG A 24 19.36 -4.34 -11.48
C ARG A 24 19.89 -3.16 -10.66
N LEU A 25 19.78 -3.20 -9.34
CA LEU A 25 20.20 -2.09 -8.48
C LEU A 25 21.72 -1.97 -8.43
N ALA A 26 22.42 -3.09 -8.27
CA ALA A 26 23.88 -3.14 -8.35
C ALA A 26 24.41 -2.75 -9.74
N GLU A 27 23.60 -2.95 -10.80
CA GLU A 27 23.89 -2.46 -12.15
C GLU A 27 23.58 -0.95 -12.35
N GLY A 28 23.12 -0.24 -11.31
CA GLY A 28 22.74 1.18 -11.40
C GLY A 28 21.43 1.44 -12.16
N LYS A 29 20.61 0.41 -12.36
CA LYS A 29 19.32 0.50 -13.06
C LYS A 29 18.16 0.57 -12.08
N LEU A 30 17.11 1.27 -12.48
CA LEU A 30 15.89 1.35 -11.69
C LEU A 30 15.20 -0.04 -11.58
N PRO A 31 14.37 -0.24 -10.55
CA PRO A 31 13.51 -1.41 -10.46
C PRO A 31 12.61 -1.49 -11.69
N ALA A 32 12.55 -2.66 -12.33
CA ALA A 32 11.84 -2.83 -13.61
C ALA A 32 10.36 -2.38 -13.53
N CYS A 33 9.69 -2.64 -12.41
CA CYS A 33 8.30 -2.22 -12.20
C CYS A 33 8.14 -0.69 -12.13
N ALA A 34 9.10 0.02 -11.52
CA ALA A 34 9.07 1.47 -11.42
C ALA A 34 9.50 2.13 -12.75
N GLU A 35 10.50 1.56 -13.43
CA GLU A 35 10.98 2.03 -14.74
C GLU A 35 9.91 1.93 -15.83
N MET A 36 9.10 0.85 -15.81
CA MET A 36 8.03 0.61 -16.78
C MET A 36 6.67 1.22 -16.37
N CYS A 37 6.57 1.88 -15.21
CA CYS A 37 5.31 2.41 -14.72
C CYS A 37 4.90 3.68 -15.47
N SER A 38 3.94 3.56 -16.40
CA SER A 38 3.44 4.68 -17.22
C SER A 38 2.77 5.79 -16.40
N THR A 39 2.10 5.44 -15.30
CA THR A 39 1.32 6.37 -14.47
C THR A 39 2.10 6.98 -13.31
N LYS A 40 3.38 6.59 -13.13
CA LYS A 40 4.22 7.01 -11.99
C LYS A 40 3.61 6.67 -10.61
N ALA A 41 2.82 5.58 -10.56
CA ALA A 41 2.26 5.03 -9.34
C ALA A 41 3.32 4.29 -8.52
N LEU A 42 4.12 3.44 -9.17
CA LEU A 42 5.25 2.77 -8.55
C LEU A 42 6.47 3.69 -8.54
N LEU A 43 7.08 3.83 -7.38
CA LEU A 43 8.30 4.61 -7.17
C LEU A 43 9.39 3.68 -6.61
N GLY A 44 10.64 3.89 -7.05
CA GLY A 44 11.80 3.20 -6.53
C GLY A 44 13.00 4.14 -6.52
N GLY A 45 13.77 4.14 -5.44
CA GLY A 45 14.88 5.06 -5.22
C GLY A 45 15.23 5.15 -3.75
N ASP A 46 16.00 6.18 -3.41
CA ASP A 46 16.38 6.49 -2.04
C ASP A 46 15.16 6.77 -1.15
N GLY A 47 15.19 6.23 0.07
CA GLY A 47 14.05 6.26 0.99
C GLY A 47 13.60 7.68 1.35
N ASP A 48 14.54 8.60 1.56
CA ASP A 48 14.22 9.97 1.97
C ASP A 48 13.57 10.74 0.82
N VAL A 49 14.11 10.58 -0.39
CA VAL A 49 13.54 11.18 -1.61
C VAL A 49 12.13 10.63 -1.88
N ILE A 50 11.93 9.32 -1.74
CA ILE A 50 10.60 8.71 -1.93
C ILE A 50 9.62 9.20 -0.85
N ALA A 51 10.06 9.34 0.40
CA ALA A 51 9.23 9.84 1.48
C ALA A 51 8.81 11.29 1.25
N ASP A 52 9.69 12.14 0.73
CA ASP A 52 9.36 13.52 0.37
C ASP A 52 8.34 13.59 -0.76
N ILE A 53 8.53 12.80 -1.83
CA ILE A 53 7.55 12.70 -2.92
C ILE A 53 6.20 12.23 -2.39
N TYR A 54 6.18 11.24 -1.49
CA TYR A 54 4.95 10.77 -0.86
C TYR A 54 4.25 11.87 -0.08
N ARG A 55 4.97 12.60 0.79
CA ARG A 55 4.43 13.72 1.57
C ARG A 55 3.84 14.79 0.66
N THR A 56 4.57 15.22 -0.37
CA THR A 56 4.09 16.19 -1.36
C THR A 56 2.83 15.69 -2.07
N ARG A 57 2.78 14.40 -2.45
CA ARG A 57 1.59 13.84 -3.10
C ARG A 57 0.38 13.85 -2.18
N VAL A 58 0.55 13.49 -0.91
CA VAL A 58 -0.52 13.52 0.09
C VAL A 58 -1.02 14.94 0.35
N THR A 59 -0.13 15.93 0.41
CA THR A 59 -0.53 17.34 0.62
C THR A 59 -1.22 17.92 -0.61
N THR A 60 -0.72 17.65 -1.82
CA THR A 60 -1.25 18.25 -3.05
C THR A 60 -2.54 17.60 -3.52
N ARG A 61 -2.71 16.28 -3.33
CA ARG A 61 -3.92 15.56 -3.74
C ARG A 61 -4.99 15.49 -2.64
N GLY A 62 -4.66 15.94 -1.43
CA GLY A 62 -5.48 15.77 -0.24
C GLY A 62 -5.26 14.41 0.43
N LYS A 63 -5.50 14.36 1.75
CA LYS A 63 -5.45 13.11 2.52
C LYS A 63 -6.44 12.12 1.93
N ALA A 64 -5.98 10.91 1.61
CA ALA A 64 -6.84 9.73 1.49
C ALA A 64 -7.56 9.38 2.81
N GLY A 65 -7.43 10.21 3.87
CA GLY A 65 -8.09 10.06 5.16
C GLY A 65 -9.45 10.76 5.26
N ASP A 66 -9.79 11.67 4.34
CA ASP A 66 -11.19 12.04 4.10
C ASP A 66 -11.76 11.09 3.03
N VAL A 67 -11.63 9.78 3.28
CA VAL A 67 -12.33 8.77 2.49
C VAL A 67 -13.80 9.15 2.54
N TRP A 68 -14.38 9.45 1.37
CA TRP A 68 -15.79 9.77 1.27
C TRP A 68 -16.61 8.74 2.05
N GLY A 69 -17.27 9.18 3.12
CA GLY A 69 -18.19 8.36 3.91
C GLY A 69 -17.57 7.68 5.14
N TRP A 70 -16.26 7.82 5.41
CA TRP A 70 -15.66 7.27 6.64
C TRP A 70 -16.28 7.87 7.92
N ALA A 71 -16.56 9.17 7.93
CA ALA A 71 -17.29 9.82 9.02
C ALA A 71 -18.72 9.27 9.18
N THR A 72 -19.36 8.82 8.09
CA THR A 72 -20.69 8.19 8.12
C THR A 72 -20.61 6.74 8.63
N ALA A 73 -19.58 6.00 8.25
CA ALA A 73 -19.40 4.59 8.61
C ALA A 73 -18.89 4.38 10.05
N TYR A 74 -17.98 5.25 10.53
CA TYR A 74 -17.27 5.07 11.80
C TYR A 74 -17.41 6.24 12.77
N GLY A 75 -18.17 7.28 12.41
CA GLY A 75 -18.33 8.48 13.22
C GLY A 75 -17.12 9.41 13.14
N ARG A 76 -17.31 10.65 13.61
CA ARG A 76 -16.21 11.62 13.76
C ARG A 76 -15.59 11.45 15.16
N PRO A 77 -14.26 11.55 15.31
CA PRO A 77 -13.59 11.32 16.61
C PRO A 77 -14.06 12.27 17.73
N ASP A 78 -14.63 13.43 17.39
CA ASP A 78 -15.15 14.42 18.34
C ASP A 78 -16.64 14.28 18.65
N GLN A 79 -17.33 13.27 18.07
CA GLN A 79 -18.74 13.00 18.38
C GLN A 79 -18.84 11.95 19.48
N LYS A 80 -19.40 12.35 20.62
CA LYS A 80 -19.82 11.44 21.69
C LYS A 80 -20.76 10.39 21.06
N PRO A 81 -20.54 9.07 21.26
CA PRO A 81 -21.38 8.07 20.61
C PRO A 81 -22.84 8.25 21.03
N ALA A 82 -23.70 8.62 20.10
CA ALA A 82 -25.13 8.51 20.30
C ALA A 82 -25.47 7.02 20.37
N ALA A 83 -26.19 6.61 21.41
CA ALA A 83 -26.63 5.23 21.57
C ALA A 83 -27.38 4.78 20.30
N GLN A 84 -26.80 3.82 19.59
CA GLN A 84 -27.44 3.25 18.41
C GLN A 84 -28.61 2.39 18.88
N PRO A 85 -29.84 2.57 18.38
CA PRO A 85 -30.93 1.67 18.69
C PRO A 85 -30.60 0.28 18.14
N VAL A 86 -30.61 -0.72 19.01
CA VAL A 86 -30.42 -2.13 18.65
C VAL A 86 -31.49 -2.56 17.63
N PRO A 87 -31.11 -3.06 16.43
CA PRO A 87 -32.08 -3.65 15.53
C PRO A 87 -32.64 -4.93 16.15
N GLY A 88 -33.97 -5.06 16.10
CA GLY A 88 -34.70 -6.21 16.61
C GLY A 88 -34.33 -7.54 15.93
N PRO A 89 -34.75 -8.68 16.50
CA PRO A 89 -34.33 -10.00 16.02
C PRO A 89 -34.80 -10.24 14.57
N VAL A 90 -33.89 -10.77 13.75
CA VAL A 90 -34.17 -11.19 12.38
C VAL A 90 -34.86 -12.57 12.43
N PRO A 91 -36.05 -12.76 11.81
CA PRO A 91 -36.72 -14.06 11.81
C PRO A 91 -35.95 -15.08 10.94
N ALA A 92 -35.87 -16.32 11.42
CA ALA A 92 -35.17 -17.42 10.76
C ALA A 92 -35.80 -17.80 9.41
N PRO A 93 -35.00 -18.16 8.38
CA PRO A 93 -35.54 -18.59 7.09
C PRO A 93 -36.26 -19.94 7.23
N GLY A 94 -37.55 -19.93 6.89
CA GLY A 94 -38.44 -21.09 6.95
C GLY A 94 -38.00 -22.23 6.04
N GLY A 95 -37.90 -23.43 6.61
CA GLY A 95 -37.74 -24.68 5.89
C GLY A 95 -38.99 -24.98 5.05
N LYS A 96 -38.77 -25.38 3.80
CA LYS A 96 -39.78 -25.93 2.92
C LYS A 96 -39.57 -27.45 2.89
N SER A 97 -40.67 -28.18 3.07
CA SER A 97 -40.81 -29.63 3.07
C SER A 97 -40.34 -30.31 1.79
#